data_AF-A0A947M2I3-F1
#
_entry.id   AF-A0A947M2I3-F1
#
_cell.length_a   1.000
_cell.length_b   1.000
_cell.length_c   1.000
_cell.angle_alpha   90.00
_cell.angle_beta   90.00
_cell.angle_gamma   90.00
#
_symmetry.space_group_name_H-M   'P 1'
#
loop_
_entity.id
_entity.type
_entity.pdbx_description
1 polymer ?
#
loop_
_entity_poly.entity_id
_entity_poly.type
_entity_poly.pdbx_seq_one_letter_code
_entity_poly.pdbx_strand_id
1 'polypeptide(L)'
;MPAPSNPALALLAQGIADVVGAKSEIYRDILRAVESDQYVDIMLAQASFDALSAQTKRDIAERVTLLVGDFVDRRAEEEGAVSP
;
A
#
# COMPACT_ATOMS: atom_id res chain seq x y z
N MET A 1 13.56 -14.79 6.39
CA MET A 1 13.97 -13.39 6.10
C MET A 1 12.71 -12.65 5.72
N PRO A 2 12.40 -11.45 6.26
CA PRO A 2 11.28 -10.68 5.74
C PRO A 2 11.53 -10.42 4.25
N ALA A 3 10.50 -10.57 3.43
CA ALA A 3 10.57 -10.25 2.01
C ALA A 3 11.16 -8.83 1.84
N PRO A 4 12.02 -8.58 0.83
CA PRO A 4 12.49 -7.24 0.55
C PRO A 4 11.28 -6.33 0.47
N SER A 5 11.29 -5.24 1.24
CA SER A 5 10.20 -4.28 1.36
C SER A 5 9.83 -3.77 -0.02
N ASN A 6 8.82 -4.38 -0.65
CA ASN A 6 8.32 -3.95 -1.94
C ASN A 6 7.74 -2.54 -1.72
N PRO A 7 8.37 -1.49 -2.28
CA PRO A 7 7.96 -0.12 -2.00
C PRO A 7 6.50 0.12 -2.40
N ALA A 8 6.03 -0.53 -3.47
CA ALA A 8 4.64 -0.43 -3.90
C ALA A 8 3.67 -0.99 -2.83
N LEU A 9 4.00 -2.12 -2.22
CA LEU A 9 3.17 -2.73 -1.17
C LEU A 9 3.22 -1.91 0.14
N ALA A 10 4.37 -1.32 0.46
CA ALA A 10 4.50 -0.41 1.60
C ALA A 10 3.64 0.86 1.41
N LEU A 11 3.65 1.46 0.22
CA LEU A 11 2.84 2.63 -0.11
C LEU A 11 1.34 2.31 -0.12
N LEU A 12 0.95 1.13 -0.62
CA LEU A 12 -0.42 0.64 -0.54
C LEU A 12 -0.88 0.48 0.92
N ALA A 13 -0.10 -0.23 1.74
CA ALA A 13 -0.41 -0.43 3.15
C ALA A 13 -0.51 0.90 3.91
N GLN A 14 0.39 1.85 3.64
CA GLN A 14 0.34 3.19 4.22
C GLN A 14 -0.93 3.95 3.80
N GLY A 15 -1.28 3.92 2.51
CA GLY A 15 -2.48 4.60 2.02
C GLY A 15 -3.76 4.06 2.65
N ILE A 16 -3.85 2.75 2.85
CA ILE A 16 -4.95 2.12 3.57
C ILE A 16 -4.96 2.56 5.04
N ALA A 17 -3.82 2.52 5.72
CA ALA A 17 -3.72 2.95 7.12
C ALA A 17 -4.13 4.42 7.33
N ASP A 18 -3.79 5.31 6.40
CA ASP A 18 -4.12 6.72 6.46
C ASP A 18 -5.63 6.99 6.31
N VAL A 19 -6.34 6.18 5.51
CA VAL A 19 -7.76 6.38 5.22
C VAL A 19 -8.67 5.65 6.20
N VAL A 20 -8.40 4.38 6.47
CA VAL A 20 -9.28 3.52 7.29
C VAL A 20 -8.68 3.17 8.66
N GLY A 21 -7.46 3.60 8.93
CA GLY A 21 -6.74 3.36 10.18
C GLY A 21 -5.91 2.07 10.17
N ALA A 22 -4.74 2.13 10.81
CA ALA A 22 -3.81 1.00 10.98
C ALA A 22 -4.34 -0.16 11.86
N LYS A 23 -5.50 0.00 12.49
CA LYS A 23 -6.18 -1.06 13.26
C LYS A 23 -7.31 -1.74 12.48
N SER A 24 -7.56 -1.30 11.24
CA SER A 24 -8.62 -1.88 10.41
C SER A 24 -8.31 -3.34 10.04
N GLU A 25 -9.37 -4.10 9.75
CA GLU A 25 -9.27 -5.48 9.26
C GLU A 25 -8.57 -5.53 7.89
N ILE A 26 -9.00 -4.70 6.94
CA ILE A 26 -8.38 -4.60 5.62
C ILE A 26 -6.87 -4.30 5.66
N TYR A 27 -6.42 -3.42 6.56
CA TYR A 27 -4.98 -3.16 6.71
C TYR A 27 -4.22 -4.43 7.13
N ARG A 28 -4.76 -5.18 8.09
CA ARG A 28 -4.16 -6.43 8.57
C ARG A 28 -4.18 -7.52 7.49
N ASP A 29 -5.27 -7.63 6.75
CA ASP A 29 -5.41 -8.64 5.69
C ASP A 29 -4.45 -8.35 4.53
N ILE A 30 -4.31 -7.08 4.12
CA ILE A 30 -3.34 -6.67 3.10
C ILE A 30 -1.92 -6.97 3.56
N LEU A 31 -1.53 -6.59 4.78
CA LEU A 31 -0.20 -6.92 5.30
C LEU A 31 0.06 -8.43 5.29
N ARG A 32 -0.92 -9.21 5.77
CA ARG A 32 -0.81 -10.67 5.78
C ARG A 32 -0.69 -11.27 4.39
N ALA A 33 -1.45 -10.76 3.40
CA ALA A 33 -1.34 -11.18 2.01
C ALA A 33 0.06 -10.88 1.44
N VAL A 34 0.61 -9.71 1.75
CA VAL A 34 1.95 -9.28 1.33
C VAL A 34 3.06 -10.13 1.95
N GLU A 35 2.92 -10.49 3.23
CA GLU A 35 3.94 -11.24 3.96
C GLU A 35 3.96 -12.73 3.64
N SER A 36 2.79 -13.32 3.39
CA SER A 36 2.63 -14.77 3.25
C SER A 36 2.77 -15.29 1.81
N ASP A 37 2.49 -14.43 0.82
CA ASP A 37 2.36 -14.76 -0.60
C ASP A 37 1.40 -15.96 -0.85
N GLN A 38 0.50 -16.23 0.11
CA GLN A 38 -0.45 -17.33 0.01
C GLN A 38 -1.69 -16.85 -0.72
N TYR A 39 -2.13 -17.63 -1.71
CA TYR A 39 -3.33 -17.33 -2.50
C TYR A 39 -4.57 -17.08 -1.63
N VAL A 40 -4.73 -17.83 -0.52
CA VAL A 40 -5.84 -17.66 0.41
C VAL A 40 -5.83 -16.30 1.12
N ASP A 41 -4.65 -15.80 1.48
CA ASP A 41 -4.53 -14.52 2.17
C ASP A 41 -4.74 -13.35 1.20
N ILE A 42 -4.33 -13.51 -0.07
CA ILE A 42 -4.67 -12.58 -1.15
C ILE A 42 -6.19 -12.51 -1.38
N MET A 43 -6.86 -13.66 -1.42
CA MET A 43 -8.32 -13.71 -1.54
C MET A 43 -9.03 -13.03 -0.37
N LEU A 44 -8.53 -13.23 0.86
CA LEU A 44 -9.09 -12.58 2.04
C LEU A 44 -8.94 -11.04 1.96
N ALA A 45 -7.74 -10.57 1.62
CA ALA A 45 -7.48 -9.14 1.43
C ALA A 45 -8.39 -8.52 0.35
N GLN A 46 -8.61 -9.25 -0.76
CA GLN A 46 -9.52 -8.81 -1.81
C GLN A 46 -10.98 -8.74 -1.31
N ALA A 47 -11.46 -9.76 -0.59
CA ALA A 47 -12.82 -9.76 -0.04
C ALA A 47 -13.02 -8.60 0.95
N SER A 48 -12.05 -8.36 1.83
CA SER A 48 -12.06 -7.23 2.77
C SER A 48 -12.04 -5.88 2.05
N PHE A 49 -11.31 -5.76 0.94
CA PHE A 49 -11.32 -4.55 0.13
C PHE A 49 -12.67 -4.37 -0.56
N ASP A 50 -13.24 -5.45 -1.09
CA ASP A 50 -14.50 -5.42 -1.81
C ASP A 50 -15.68 -4.99 -0.93
N ALA A 51 -15.63 -5.32 0.36
CA ALA A 51 -16.60 -4.90 1.37
C ALA A 51 -16.57 -3.38 1.68
N LEU A 52 -15.52 -2.66 1.29
CA LEU A 52 -15.43 -1.22 1.51
C LEU A 52 -16.43 -0.45 0.66
N SER A 53 -16.86 0.71 1.16
CA SER A 53 -17.71 1.62 0.40
C SER A 53 -16.97 2.14 -0.85
N ALA A 54 -17.72 2.46 -1.90
CA ALA A 54 -17.14 3.03 -3.12
C ALA A 54 -16.40 4.36 -2.85
N GLN A 55 -16.83 5.14 -1.86
CA GLN A 55 -16.12 6.37 -1.45
C GLN A 55 -14.78 6.02 -0.81
N THR A 56 -14.76 5.10 0.16
CA THR A 56 -13.52 4.67 0.83
C THR A 56 -12.50 4.10 -0.17
N LYS A 57 -12.95 3.33 -1.17
CA LYS A 57 -12.08 2.82 -2.24
C LYS A 57 -11.43 3.96 -3.04
N ARG A 58 -12.19 5.02 -3.35
CA ARG A 58 -11.66 6.22 -4.03
C ARG A 58 -10.65 6.96 -3.16
N ASP A 59 -10.96 7.15 -1.89
CA ASP A 59 -10.07 7.85 -0.94
C ASP A 59 -8.74 7.10 -0.79
N ILE A 60 -8.77 5.76 -0.70
CA ILE A 60 -7.56 4.92 -0.70
C ILE A 60 -6.77 5.11 -2.00
N ALA A 61 -7.43 5.06 -3.16
CA ALA A 61 -6.76 5.20 -4.46
C ALA A 61 -6.10 6.58 -4.63
N GLU A 62 -6.79 7.66 -4.23
CA GLU A 62 -6.23 9.01 -4.23
C GLU A 62 -5.01 9.10 -3.31
N ARG A 63 -5.12 8.56 -2.09
CA ARG A 63 -4.02 8.59 -1.13
C ARG A 63 -2.79 7.82 -1.62
N VAL A 64 -2.99 6.62 -2.18
CA VAL A 64 -1.89 5.82 -2.75
C VAL A 64 -1.26 6.54 -3.95
N THR A 65 -2.05 7.20 -4.78
CA THR A 65 -1.54 7.98 -5.92
C THR A 65 -0.60 9.09 -5.47
N LEU A 66 -0.99 9.84 -4.43
CA LEU A 66 -0.14 10.89 -3.84
C LEU A 66 1.16 10.30 -3.27
N LEU A 67 1.06 9.21 -2.50
CA LEU A 67 2.22 8.55 -1.89
C LEU A 67 3.21 8.02 -2.95
N VAL A 68 2.70 7.51 -4.07
CA VAL A 68 3.53 7.07 -5.21
C VAL A 68 4.19 8.26 -5.89
N GLY A 69 3.46 9.37 -6.11
CA GLY A 69 4.02 10.61 -6.63
C GLY A 69 5.20 11.11 -5.78
N ASP A 70 4.98 11.27 -4.48
CA ASP A 70 6.00 11.70 -3.51
C ASP A 70 7.21 10.74 -3.46
N PHE A 71 7.00 9.45 -3.69
CA PHE A 71 8.07 8.46 -3.75
C PHE A 71 8.89 8.58 -5.03
N VAL A 72 8.24 8.77 -6.18
CA VAL A 72 8.90 8.93 -7.49
C VAL A 72 9.69 10.24 -7.52
N ASP A 73 9.12 11.34 -7.04
CA ASP A 73 9.79 12.65 -7.02
C ASP A 73 11.06 12.61 -6.16
N ARG A 74 10.98 12.03 -4.96
CA ARG A 74 12.16 11.84 -4.10
C ARG A 74 13.24 10.97 -4.75
N ARG A 75 12.84 9.89 -5.44
CA ARG A 75 13.80 9.04 -6.17
C ARG A 75 14.50 9.81 -7.29
N ALA A 76 13.79 10.66 -8.01
CA ALA A 76 14.37 11.49 -9.06
C ALA A 76 15.36 12.53 -8.49
N GLU A 77 15.05 13.12 -7.33
CA GLU A 77 15.97 14.04 -6.62
C GLU A 77 17.25 13.33 -6.15
N GLU A 78 17.12 12.13 -5.59
CA GLU A 78 18.26 11.31 -5.14
C GLU A 78 19.16 10.89 -6.30
N GLU A 79 18.60 10.56 -7.46
CA GLU A 79 19.37 10.19 -8.67
C GLU A 79 20.02 11.41 -9.34
N GLY A 80 19.37 12.58 -9.29
CA GLY A 80 19.92 13.84 -9.79
C GLY A 80 21.05 14.42 -8.92
N ALA A 81 21.01 14.19 -7.60
CA ALA A 81 22.03 14.65 -6.65
C ALA A 81 23.36 13.86 -6.72
N VAL A 82 23.41 12.75 -7.46
CA VAL A 82 24.57 11.87 -7.60
C VAL A 82 25.37 12.13 -8.90
N SER A 83 24.93 13.07 -9.76
CA SER A 83 25.69 13.46 -10.96
C SER A 83 26.64 14.66 -10.68
N PRO A 84 27.97 14.49 -10.84
CA PRO A 84 28.97 15.56 -10.72
C PRO A 84 29.04 16.48 -11.95
#